data_AF-A0A0D2JS97-F1
#
_entry.id   AF-A0A0D2JS97-F1
#
_cell.length_a   1.000
_cell.length_b   1.000
_cell.length_c   1.000
_cell.angle_alpha   90.00
_cell.angle_beta   90.00
_cell.angle_gamma   90.00
#
_symmetry.space_group_name_H-M   'P 1'
#
loop_
_entity.id
_entity.type
_entity.pdbx_description
1 polymer ?
#
loop_
_entity_poly.entity_id
_entity_poly.type
_entity_poly.pdbx_seq_one_letter_code
_entity_poly.pdbx_strand_id
1 'polypeptide(L)'
;MCQAQPVLGDVELYVSVSAEAATEDFTFDPFPDLPADFGPEIPDDGVDGLLLMADPEDACGQFTFTERRETWVALIARAQRPHPTNCTFDVKVRNAERAGAAAAIVFDDAYEALIIMSKPLGNPDPGIPSVFVSAKAGLVMRKLLVPGQTRVRLTPGSGGGMVVLHRWQS
;
A
#
# COMPACT_ATOMS: atom_id res chain seq x y z
N MET A 1 -5.50 10.68 32.77
CA MET A 1 -5.01 9.45 32.12
C MET A 1 -5.12 9.68 30.63
N CYS A 2 -4.01 10.00 29.96
CA CYS A 2 -4.01 10.18 28.51
C CYS A 2 -4.10 8.80 27.87
N GLN A 3 -5.24 8.48 27.26
CA GLN A 3 -5.28 7.40 26.30
C GLN A 3 -4.68 7.95 25.01
N ALA A 4 -3.50 7.47 24.64
CA ALA A 4 -2.97 7.68 23.31
C ALA A 4 -3.92 6.96 22.34
N GLN A 5 -4.70 7.74 21.59
CA GLN A 5 -5.43 7.20 20.44
C GLN A 5 -4.38 6.68 19.45
N PRO A 6 -4.61 5.53 18.80
CA PRO A 6 -3.75 5.09 17.72
C PRO A 6 -3.76 6.19 16.66
N VAL A 7 -2.57 6.60 16.20
CA VAL A 7 -2.43 7.34 14.95
C VAL A 7 -3.05 6.45 13.88
N LEU A 8 -4.29 6.76 13.51
CA LEU A 8 -4.95 6.20 12.35
C LEU A 8 -4.06 6.59 11.17
N GLY A 9 -3.60 5.61 10.39
CA GLY A 9 -2.93 5.91 9.13
C GLY A 9 -3.82 6.80 8.27
N ASP A 10 -3.23 7.63 7.42
CA ASP A 10 -3.97 8.51 6.52
C ASP A 10 -4.66 7.75 5.38
N VAL A 11 -4.75 6.41 5.47
CA VAL A 11 -5.46 5.51 4.55
C VAL A 11 -6.18 4.45 5.37
N GLU A 12 -7.40 4.07 5.00
CA GLU A 12 -8.00 2.86 5.58
C GLU A 12 -7.79 1.69 4.60
N LEU A 13 -6.95 0.74 5.01
CA LEU A 13 -6.64 -0.48 4.26
C LEU A 13 -7.48 -1.65 4.74
N TYR A 14 -8.51 -2.00 3.97
CA TYR A 14 -9.35 -3.17 4.22
C TYR A 14 -8.86 -4.37 3.41
N VAL A 15 -8.83 -5.56 4.02
CA VAL A 15 -8.56 -6.83 3.34
C VAL A 15 -9.81 -7.69 3.45
N SER A 16 -10.27 -8.25 2.34
CA SER A 16 -11.35 -9.23 2.29
C SER A 16 -10.93 -10.49 1.55
N VAL A 17 -11.49 -11.64 1.93
CA VAL A 17 -11.28 -12.92 1.26
C VAL A 17 -12.64 -13.51 0.94
N SER A 18 -12.95 -13.63 -0.36
CA SER A 18 -14.18 -14.26 -0.82
C SER A 18 -13.99 -15.77 -0.89
N ALA A 19 -14.42 -16.50 0.15
CA ALA A 19 -14.38 -17.96 0.11
C ALA A 19 -15.59 -18.49 -0.68
N GLU A 20 -15.35 -19.32 -1.69
CA GLU A 20 -16.41 -19.90 -2.57
C GLU A 20 -17.50 -20.69 -1.83
N ALA A 21 -17.32 -20.98 -0.53
CA ALA A 21 -18.28 -21.67 0.33
C ALA A 21 -18.82 -20.81 1.51
N ALA A 22 -18.36 -19.57 1.68
CA ALA A 22 -18.83 -18.68 2.75
C ALA A 22 -19.61 -17.51 2.15
N THR A 23 -20.80 -17.27 2.69
CA THR A 23 -21.63 -16.10 2.40
C THR A 23 -21.21 -14.86 3.20
N GLU A 24 -20.01 -14.89 3.81
CA GLU A 24 -19.50 -13.80 4.64
C GLU A 24 -18.10 -13.38 4.19
N ASP A 25 -17.96 -12.10 3.86
CA ASP A 25 -16.67 -11.45 3.64
C ASP A 25 -16.00 -11.19 4.99
N PHE A 26 -14.88 -11.85 5.26
CA PHE A 26 -14.06 -11.52 6.42
C PHE A 26 -13.29 -10.23 6.17
N THR A 27 -13.75 -9.14 6.77
CA THR A 27 -13.07 -7.83 6.72
C THR A 27 -12.24 -7.64 7.98
N PHE A 28 -10.96 -7.30 7.82
CA PHE A 28 -10.08 -6.94 8.93
C PHE A 28 -10.22 -5.45 9.26
N ASP A 29 -10.02 -5.10 10.54
CA ASP A 29 -9.81 -3.70 10.94
C ASP A 29 -8.68 -3.08 10.12
N PRO A 30 -8.77 -1.78 9.76
CA PRO A 30 -7.78 -1.15 8.92
C PRO A 30 -6.38 -1.21 9.54
N PHE A 31 -5.40 -1.59 8.74
CA PHE A 31 -4.02 -1.65 9.18
C PHE A 31 -3.42 -0.24 9.25
N PRO A 32 -2.66 0.09 10.30
CA PRO A 32 -1.89 1.33 10.32
C PRO A 32 -0.91 1.38 9.15
N ASP A 33 -0.93 2.50 8.44
CA ASP A 33 -0.13 2.73 7.25
C ASP A 33 0.35 4.20 7.15
N LEU A 34 1.20 4.47 6.16
CA LEU A 34 1.58 5.82 5.74
C LEU A 34 1.60 5.90 4.21
N PRO A 35 1.00 6.93 3.58
CA PRO A 35 1.16 7.16 2.16
C PRO A 35 2.62 7.48 1.80
N ALA A 36 3.01 7.17 0.57
CA ALA A 36 4.29 7.61 0.03
C ALA A 36 4.33 9.13 -0.17
N ASP A 37 5.51 9.72 -0.03
CA ASP A 37 5.79 11.13 -0.37
C ASP A 37 6.12 11.30 -1.88
N PHE A 38 5.63 10.38 -2.71
CA PHE A 38 5.80 10.38 -4.16
C PHE A 38 4.61 9.70 -4.82
N GLY A 39 4.40 10.01 -6.10
CA GLY A 39 3.27 9.48 -6.85
C GLY A 39 1.96 10.19 -6.49
N PRO A 40 0.86 9.77 -7.11
CA PRO A 40 -0.44 10.38 -6.86
C PRO A 40 -0.99 10.02 -5.48
N GLU A 41 -1.86 10.89 -4.96
CA GLU A 41 -2.71 10.58 -3.83
C GLU A 41 -3.69 9.45 -4.17
N ILE A 42 -4.24 8.81 -3.13
CA ILE A 42 -5.30 7.82 -3.32
C ILE A 42 -6.57 8.57 -3.78
N PRO A 43 -7.23 8.13 -4.88
CA PRO A 43 -8.47 8.75 -5.34
C PRO A 43 -9.57 8.79 -4.27
N ASP A 44 -10.46 9.79 -4.34
CA ASP A 44 -11.58 9.96 -3.40
C ASP A 44 -12.51 8.72 -3.33
N ASP A 45 -12.66 7.99 -4.44
CA ASP A 45 -13.43 6.74 -4.52
C ASP A 45 -12.67 5.51 -3.99
N GLY A 46 -11.38 5.66 -3.72
CA GLY A 46 -10.46 4.62 -3.29
C GLY A 46 -9.97 3.72 -4.42
N VAL A 47 -9.08 2.78 -4.07
CA VAL A 47 -8.60 1.74 -4.99
C VAL A 47 -9.03 0.37 -4.47
N ASP A 48 -9.87 -0.33 -5.23
CA ASP A 48 -10.25 -1.73 -4.98
C ASP A 48 -9.58 -2.65 -6.00
N GLY A 49 -9.00 -3.76 -5.54
CA GLY A 49 -8.45 -4.76 -6.45
C GLY A 49 -8.05 -6.05 -5.76
N LEU A 50 -7.73 -7.06 -6.57
CA LEU A 50 -7.08 -8.28 -6.11
C LEU A 50 -5.73 -7.95 -5.47
N LEU A 51 -5.44 -8.53 -4.31
CA LEU A 51 -4.14 -8.41 -3.67
C LEU A 51 -3.20 -9.47 -4.24
N LEU A 52 -2.06 -9.05 -4.78
CA LEU A 52 -1.10 -9.96 -5.40
C LEU A 52 0.32 -9.67 -4.94
N MET A 53 1.02 -10.72 -4.52
CA MET A 53 2.43 -10.62 -4.17
C MET A 53 3.27 -10.37 -5.43
N ALA A 54 4.20 -9.41 -5.36
CA ALA A 54 5.21 -9.24 -6.40
C ALA A 54 6.13 -10.47 -6.48
N ASP A 55 6.64 -10.76 -7.68
CA ASP A 55 7.65 -11.80 -7.91
C ASP A 55 8.75 -11.25 -8.85
N PRO A 56 9.91 -10.79 -8.33
CA PRO A 56 10.40 -11.01 -6.97
C PRO A 56 9.62 -10.25 -5.90
N GLU A 57 9.57 -10.81 -4.68
CA GLU A 57 8.81 -10.25 -3.55
C GLU A 57 9.15 -8.78 -3.24
N ASP A 58 10.38 -8.37 -3.53
CA ASP A 58 10.89 -7.02 -3.28
C ASP A 58 10.63 -6.04 -4.43
N ALA A 59 10.05 -6.51 -5.55
CA ALA A 59 9.81 -5.77 -6.79
C ALA A 59 11.06 -5.04 -7.34
N CYS A 60 12.28 -5.49 -7.00
CA CYS A 60 13.50 -4.85 -7.48
C CYS A 60 13.85 -5.24 -8.92
N GLY A 61 13.31 -6.36 -9.40
CA GLY A 61 13.29 -6.76 -10.80
C GLY A 61 11.96 -6.41 -11.48
N GLN A 62 11.95 -6.41 -12.81
CA GLN A 62 10.71 -6.36 -13.57
C GLN A 62 9.94 -7.67 -13.37
N PHE A 63 8.62 -7.55 -13.29
CA PHE A 63 7.71 -8.67 -13.17
C PHE A 63 6.43 -8.41 -13.96
N THR A 64 5.64 -9.44 -14.18
CA THR A 64 4.38 -9.35 -14.92
C THR A 64 3.29 -10.12 -14.20
N PHE A 65 2.06 -9.64 -14.34
CA PHE A 65 0.87 -10.36 -13.93
C PHE A 65 0.02 -10.70 -15.16
N THR A 66 -0.36 -11.98 -15.27
CA THR A 66 -1.00 -12.52 -16.48
C THR A 66 -2.52 -12.35 -16.46
N GLU A 67 -3.16 -12.24 -15.29
CA GLU A 67 -4.61 -12.06 -15.19
C GLU A 67 -5.01 -10.58 -15.31
N ARG A 68 -4.75 -10.02 -16.49
CA ARG A 68 -4.95 -8.59 -16.80
C ARG A 68 -6.41 -8.12 -16.88
N ARG A 69 -7.37 -8.96 -16.50
CA ARG A 69 -8.82 -8.65 -16.64
C ARG A 69 -9.41 -7.97 -15.41
N GLU A 70 -8.73 -8.01 -14.28
CA GLU A 70 -9.18 -7.39 -13.03
C GLU A 70 -8.16 -6.37 -12.52
N THR A 71 -8.67 -5.31 -11.88
CA THR A 71 -7.84 -4.38 -11.11
C THR A 71 -7.14 -5.13 -9.98
N TRP A 72 -5.87 -4.83 -9.77
CA TRP A 72 -5.08 -5.45 -8.71
C TRP A 72 -4.11 -4.48 -8.05
N VAL A 73 -3.73 -4.80 -6.82
CA VAL A 73 -2.83 -4.06 -5.97
C VAL A 73 -1.61 -4.93 -5.65
N ALA A 74 -0.42 -4.38 -5.84
CA ALA A 74 0.83 -5.09 -5.58
C ALA A 74 1.15 -5.10 -4.09
N LEU A 75 1.44 -6.27 -3.53
CA LEU A 75 2.04 -6.44 -2.20
C LEU A 75 3.55 -6.66 -2.37
N ILE A 76 4.35 -5.78 -1.77
CA ILE A 76 5.79 -5.69 -2.00
C ILE A 76 6.54 -5.69 -0.67
N ALA A 77 7.58 -6.50 -0.56
CA ALA A 77 8.49 -6.49 0.59
C ALA A 77 9.45 -5.29 0.52
N ARG A 78 9.65 -4.60 1.65
CA ARG A 78 10.69 -3.56 1.78
C ARG A 78 12.08 -4.10 1.46
N ALA A 79 12.43 -5.27 2.00
CA ALA A 79 13.73 -5.93 1.85
C ALA A 79 14.92 -5.00 2.18
N GLN A 80 15.23 -4.84 3.47
CA GLN A 80 16.31 -3.95 3.95
C GLN A 80 17.74 -4.43 3.63
N ARG A 81 17.88 -5.60 3.02
CA ARG A 81 19.19 -6.12 2.56
C ARG A 81 19.74 -5.19 1.47
N PRO A 82 21.06 -4.90 1.46
CA PRO A 82 21.66 -4.18 0.35
C PRO A 82 21.36 -4.88 -0.98
N HIS A 83 20.62 -4.19 -1.85
CA HIS A 83 20.28 -4.72 -3.17
C HIS A 83 21.34 -4.27 -4.19
N PRO A 84 21.88 -5.17 -5.04
CA PRO A 84 22.95 -4.84 -5.98
C PRO A 84 22.59 -3.76 -7.01
N THR A 85 21.29 -3.50 -7.21
CA THR A 85 20.79 -2.49 -8.17
C THR A 85 20.38 -1.16 -7.53
N ASN A 86 20.67 -0.94 -6.23
CA ASN A 86 20.22 0.25 -5.49
C ASN A 86 18.70 0.47 -5.58
N CYS A 87 17.95 -0.57 -5.21
CA CYS A 87 16.49 -0.61 -5.32
C CYS A 87 15.81 0.21 -4.21
N THR A 88 15.35 1.42 -4.56
CA THR A 88 14.62 2.34 -3.69
C THR A 88 13.10 2.13 -3.77
N PHE A 89 12.33 2.74 -2.86
CA PHE A 89 10.86 2.61 -2.84
C PHE A 89 10.20 2.99 -4.17
N ASP A 90 10.64 4.08 -4.81
CA ASP A 90 10.11 4.48 -6.12
C ASP A 90 10.40 3.46 -7.22
N VAL A 91 11.52 2.74 -7.15
CA VAL A 91 11.83 1.67 -8.12
C VAL A 91 10.88 0.50 -7.94
N LYS A 92 10.60 0.11 -6.69
CA LYS A 92 9.64 -0.97 -6.36
C LYS A 92 8.25 -0.65 -6.90
N VAL A 93 7.74 0.54 -6.59
CA VAL A 93 6.40 0.99 -7.02
C VAL A 93 6.33 1.17 -8.54
N ARG A 94 7.39 1.68 -9.18
CA ARG A 94 7.44 1.81 -10.65
C ARG A 94 7.46 0.46 -11.37
N ASN A 95 8.10 -0.56 -10.78
CA ASN A 95 8.05 -1.91 -11.34
C ASN A 95 6.65 -2.53 -11.22
N ALA A 96 5.93 -2.26 -10.12
CA ALA A 96 4.51 -2.63 -9.99
C ALA A 96 3.61 -1.89 -10.99
N GLU A 97 3.81 -0.58 -11.17
CA GLU A 97 3.13 0.21 -12.21
C GLU A 97 3.36 -0.40 -13.61
N ARG A 98 4.61 -0.73 -13.95
CA ARG A 98 4.94 -1.37 -15.24
C ARG A 98 4.33 -2.76 -15.39
N ALA A 99 4.13 -3.48 -14.29
CA ALA A 99 3.42 -4.75 -14.28
C ALA A 99 1.90 -4.57 -14.47
N GLY A 100 1.38 -3.35 -14.33
CA GLY A 100 -0.04 -2.99 -14.50
C GLY A 100 -0.83 -2.94 -13.20
N ALA A 101 -0.17 -2.81 -12.04
CA ALA A 101 -0.85 -2.62 -10.76
C ALA A 101 -1.57 -1.27 -10.73
N ALA A 102 -2.70 -1.19 -10.02
CA ALA A 102 -3.41 0.07 -9.80
C ALA A 102 -2.94 0.83 -8.55
N ALA A 103 -2.34 0.12 -7.60
CA ALA A 103 -1.69 0.69 -6.41
C ALA A 103 -0.62 -0.29 -5.89
N ALA A 104 0.21 0.18 -4.96
CA ALA A 104 1.21 -0.66 -4.29
C ALA A 104 1.15 -0.53 -2.76
N ILE A 105 1.24 -1.66 -2.08
CA ILE A 105 1.39 -1.77 -0.63
C ILE A 105 2.79 -2.32 -0.36
N VAL A 106 3.65 -1.50 0.24
CA VAL A 106 4.97 -1.93 0.67
C VAL A 106 4.90 -2.27 2.16
N PHE A 107 5.21 -3.52 2.52
CA PHE A 107 5.23 -3.93 3.91
C PHE A 107 6.67 -4.03 4.43
N ASP A 108 6.85 -3.65 5.69
CA ASP A 108 8.14 -3.77 6.36
C ASP A 108 8.55 -5.24 6.54
N ASP A 109 9.84 -5.51 6.51
CA ASP A 109 10.45 -6.79 6.89
C ASP A 109 11.00 -6.78 8.32
N ALA A 110 10.90 -5.63 9.01
CA ALA A 110 11.25 -5.45 10.42
C ALA A 110 10.05 -5.00 11.28
N TYR A 111 10.04 -5.40 12.55
CA TYR A 111 9.05 -4.94 13.53
C TYR A 111 9.49 -3.60 14.12
N GLU A 112 9.22 -2.51 13.40
CA GLU A 112 9.55 -1.15 13.80
C GLU A 112 8.40 -0.16 13.55
N ALA A 113 8.65 1.12 13.84
CA ALA A 113 7.70 2.18 13.53
C ALA A 113 7.53 2.34 12.02
N LEU A 114 6.35 2.78 11.58
CA LEU A 114 6.11 3.11 10.18
C LEU A 114 7.07 4.20 9.72
N ILE A 115 7.51 4.09 8.47
CA ILE A 115 8.39 5.06 7.83
C ILE A 115 7.68 5.68 6.62
N ILE A 116 8.03 6.92 6.32
CA ILE A 116 7.58 7.57 5.09
C ILE A 116 8.42 7.01 3.94
N MET A 117 7.75 6.50 2.90
CA MET A 117 8.42 6.14 1.66
C MET A 117 8.75 7.40 0.87
N SER A 118 10.02 7.79 0.90
CA SER A 118 10.55 8.86 0.04
C SER A 118 11.41 8.27 -1.09
N LYS A 119 11.69 9.10 -2.10
CA LYS A 119 12.51 8.75 -3.27
C LYS A 119 13.78 9.61 -3.35
N PRO A 120 14.83 9.17 -4.04
CA PRO A 120 15.98 10.02 -4.36
C PRO A 120 15.58 11.27 -5.16
N LEU A 121 16.26 12.40 -4.90
CA LEU A 121 16.04 13.65 -5.63
C LEU A 121 16.33 13.46 -7.13
N GLY A 122 15.41 13.91 -7.97
CA GLY A 122 15.52 13.82 -9.43
C GLY A 122 15.00 12.52 -10.04
N ASN A 123 14.67 11.49 -9.24
CA ASN A 123 13.93 10.34 -9.75
C ASN A 123 12.50 10.75 -10.13
N PRO A 124 11.91 10.25 -11.23
CA PRO A 124 10.53 10.54 -11.57
C PRO A 124 9.55 9.85 -10.61
N ASP A 125 8.33 10.35 -10.50
CA ASP A 125 7.31 9.69 -9.70
C ASP A 125 6.74 8.47 -10.44
N PRO A 126 6.47 7.35 -9.74
CA PRO A 126 5.56 6.33 -10.23
C PRO A 126 4.14 6.90 -10.41
N GLY A 127 3.40 6.42 -11.38
CA GLY A 127 2.05 6.89 -11.71
C GLY A 127 0.91 6.26 -10.90
N ILE A 128 1.20 5.48 -9.85
CA ILE A 128 0.21 4.79 -9.01
C ILE A 128 0.37 5.17 -7.54
N PRO A 129 -0.72 5.26 -6.76
CA PRO A 129 -0.63 5.54 -5.33
C PRO A 129 0.04 4.37 -4.60
N SER A 130 0.69 4.67 -3.48
CA SER A 130 1.32 3.64 -2.67
C SER A 130 1.33 3.96 -1.18
N VAL A 131 1.29 2.91 -0.37
CA VAL A 131 1.25 2.98 1.09
C VAL A 131 2.28 2.05 1.70
N PHE A 132 2.80 2.44 2.86
CA PHE A 132 3.70 1.66 3.68
C PHE A 132 2.97 1.08 4.89
N VAL A 133 3.13 -0.21 5.15
CA VAL A 133 2.50 -0.88 6.30
C VAL A 133 3.52 -1.63 7.15
N SER A 134 3.15 -1.90 8.40
CA SER A 134 4.00 -2.67 9.33
C SER A 134 4.26 -4.11 8.85
N ALA A 135 5.34 -4.71 9.36
CA ALA A 135 5.62 -6.14 9.14
C ALA A 135 4.48 -7.06 9.57
N LYS A 136 3.74 -6.71 10.63
CA LYS A 136 2.57 -7.46 11.08
C LYS A 136 1.48 -7.47 10.01
N ALA A 137 1.15 -6.30 9.44
CA ALA A 137 0.15 -6.18 8.39
C ALA A 137 0.56 -6.97 7.14
N GLY A 138 1.82 -6.82 6.71
CA GLY A 138 2.40 -7.59 5.61
C GLY A 138 2.29 -9.10 5.81
N LEU A 139 2.62 -9.61 7.00
CA LEU A 139 2.51 -11.03 7.32
C LEU A 139 1.07 -11.54 7.33
N VAL A 140 0.12 -10.72 7.82
CA VAL A 140 -1.31 -11.06 7.79
C VAL A 140 -1.78 -11.15 6.33
N MET A 141 -1.53 -10.12 5.53
CA MET A 141 -1.87 -10.10 4.11
C MET A 141 -1.27 -11.30 3.37
N ARG A 142 0.03 -11.58 3.54
CA ARG A 142 0.70 -12.74 2.92
C ARG A 142 0.06 -14.07 3.27
N LYS A 143 -0.37 -14.25 4.53
CA LYS A 143 -1.03 -15.50 4.97
C LYS A 143 -2.44 -15.65 4.41
N LEU A 144 -3.09 -14.54 4.10
CA LEU A 144 -4.45 -14.50 3.56
C LEU A 144 -4.49 -14.52 2.04
N LEU A 145 -3.34 -14.43 1.36
CA LEU A 145 -3.26 -14.47 -0.09
C LEU A 145 -3.76 -15.80 -0.64
N VAL A 146 -4.93 -15.72 -1.28
CA VAL A 146 -5.53 -16.76 -2.09
C VAL A 146 -5.69 -16.16 -3.48
N PRO A 147 -4.95 -16.67 -4.49
CA PRO A 147 -5.03 -16.17 -5.85
C PRO A 147 -6.48 -16.10 -6.34
N GLY A 148 -6.88 -14.93 -6.85
CA GLY A 148 -8.24 -14.69 -7.37
C GLY A 148 -9.33 -14.48 -6.30
N GLN A 149 -9.01 -14.52 -5.00
CA GLN A 149 -10.02 -14.37 -3.94
C GLN A 149 -9.72 -13.26 -2.93
N THR A 150 -8.45 -12.97 -2.67
CA THR A 150 -8.06 -11.92 -1.71
C THR A 150 -8.14 -10.55 -2.39
N ARG A 151 -8.95 -9.65 -1.83
CA ARG A 151 -9.07 -8.26 -2.29
C ARG A 151 -8.62 -7.30 -1.22
N VAL A 152 -8.18 -6.13 -1.66
CA VAL A 152 -7.92 -4.99 -0.80
C VAL A 152 -8.64 -3.76 -1.30
N ARG A 153 -9.01 -2.90 -0.34
CA ARG A 153 -9.49 -1.56 -0.61
C ARG A 153 -8.61 -0.55 0.13
N LEU A 154 -7.99 0.35 -0.63
CA LEU A 154 -7.31 1.53 -0.10
C LEU A 154 -8.31 2.69 -0.19
N THR A 155 -8.56 3.38 0.91
CA THR A 155 -9.40 4.58 0.93
C THR A 155 -8.63 5.76 1.50
N PRO A 156 -8.78 6.97 0.94
CA PRO A 156 -8.10 8.14 1.50
C PRO A 156 -8.62 8.38 2.92
N GLY A 157 -7.70 8.58 3.85
CA GLY A 157 -8.02 8.92 5.22
C GLY A 157 -8.81 10.21 5.25
N SER A 158 -9.86 10.25 6.05
CA SER A 158 -10.79 11.38 6.19
C SER A 158 -10.16 12.65 6.82
N GLY A 159 -8.83 12.75 6.89
CA GLY A 159 -8.05 13.79 7.57
C GLY A 159 -7.27 14.77 6.67
N GLY A 160 -7.52 14.81 5.35
CA GLY A 160 -6.76 15.62 4.39
C GLY A 160 -7.47 16.82 3.76
N GLY A 161 -8.67 17.17 4.23
CA GLY A 161 -9.33 18.41 3.81
C GLY A 161 -8.54 19.62 4.32
N MET A 162 -7.72 20.22 3.44
CA MET A 162 -7.13 21.56 3.53
C MET A 162 -7.72 22.40 4.68
N VAL A 163 -7.00 22.54 5.80
CA VAL A 163 -7.29 23.62 6.76
C VAL A 163 -6.90 24.92 6.06
N VAL A 164 -7.83 25.50 5.30
CA VAL A 164 -7.75 26.89 4.90
C VAL A 164 -7.78 27.69 6.20
N LEU A 165 -6.61 28.12 6.66
CA LEU A 165 -6.50 29.12 7.71
C LEU A 165 -7.14 30.40 7.20
N HIS A 166 -8.44 30.57 7.43
CA HIS A 166 -9.06 31.88 7.33
C HIS A 166 -8.43 32.75 8.42
N ARG A 167 -7.50 33.59 7.99
CA ARG A 167 -6.83 34.64 8.75
C ARG A 167 -7.90 35.51 9.43
N TRP A 168 -8.13 35.31 10.73
CA TRP A 168 -8.84 36.26 11.56
C TRP A 168 -8.02 37.55 11.58
N GLN A 169 -8.55 38.61 10.96
CA GLN A 169 -8.11 39.98 11.19
C GLN A 169 -8.92 40.52 12.36
N SER A 170 -8.21 41.08 13.33
CA SER A 170 -8.72 41.78 14.51
C SER A 170 -9.56 43.00 14.18
#